data_AF-A0A1T1GHG6-F1
#
_entry.id   AF-A0A1T1GHG6-F1
#
_cell.length_a   1.000
_cell.length_b   1.000
_cell.length_c   1.000
_cell.angle_alpha   90.00
_cell.angle_beta   90.00
_cell.angle_gamma   90.00
#
_symmetry.space_group_name_H-M   'P 1'
#
loop_
_entity.id
_entity.type
_entity.pdbx_description
1 polymer ?
#
loop_
_entity_poly.entity_id
_entity_poly.type
_entity_poly.pdbx_seq_one_letter_code
_entity_poly.pdbx_strand_id
1 'polypeptide(L)'
;HKDTLVFQVDLWSSRGKLPDNLLDVSERTKDIQYSSRTRAITAFMSQNQKHAQMIKALLEHIPENVRLTHPLLQEAQKTADGSAVNVVHLIYKNKAFEGHYKDYEFSKSTMGEHWASGLEDIRRSFGHPEWF
;
A
#
# COMPACT_ATOMS: atom_id res chain seq x y z
N HIS A 1 5.23 20.85 -0.73
CA HIS A 1 4.85 19.42 -0.64
C HIS A 1 3.54 19.21 -1.41
N LYS A 2 3.40 18.14 -2.20
CA LYS A 2 2.19 17.83 -3.00
C LYS A 2 1.48 16.60 -2.42
N ASP A 3 0.17 16.68 -2.23
CA ASP A 3 -0.62 15.54 -1.79
C ASP A 3 -0.46 14.37 -2.78
N THR A 4 -0.34 13.16 -2.23
CA THR A 4 0.01 11.96 -2.99
C THR A 4 -1.09 10.93 -2.86
N LEU A 5 -1.62 10.48 -3.99
CA LEU A 5 -2.49 9.31 -4.07
C LEU A 5 -1.64 8.11 -4.49
N VAL A 6 -1.59 7.09 -3.64
CA VAL A 6 -0.81 5.87 -3.84
C VAL A 6 -1.77 4.71 -4.10
N PHE A 7 -1.60 4.04 -5.25
CA PHE A 7 -2.30 2.79 -5.54
C PHE A 7 -1.39 1.63 -5.19
N GLN A 8 -1.76 0.88 -4.15
CA GLN A 8 -1.03 -0.30 -3.73
C GLN A 8 -1.73 -1.53 -4.28
N VAL A 9 -1.12 -2.15 -5.29
CA VAL A 9 -1.64 -3.38 -5.91
C VAL A 9 -1.08 -4.60 -5.17
N ASP A 10 -1.95 -5.38 -4.54
CA ASP A 10 -1.59 -6.64 -3.89
C ASP A 10 -2.00 -7.81 -4.78
N LEU A 11 -0.99 -8.53 -5.30
CA LEU A 11 -1.16 -9.71 -6.15
C LEU A 11 -1.29 -11.01 -5.35
N TRP A 12 -1.00 -10.96 -4.05
CA TRP A 12 -0.90 -12.11 -3.17
C TRP A 12 -2.01 -12.03 -2.14
N SER A 13 -3.04 -12.86 -2.27
CA SER A 13 -4.18 -12.75 -1.35
C SER A 13 -3.83 -13.31 0.02
N SER A 14 -3.80 -12.46 1.05
CA SER A 14 -3.61 -12.92 2.44
C SER A 14 -4.76 -13.81 2.93
N ARG A 15 -5.87 -13.94 2.18
CA ARG A 15 -6.99 -14.85 2.47
C ARG A 15 -7.13 -15.88 1.36
N GLY A 16 -7.31 -17.13 1.73
CA GLY A 16 -7.40 -18.26 0.80
C GLY A 16 -7.94 -19.50 1.51
N LYS A 17 -8.21 -20.54 0.73
CA LYS A 17 -8.63 -21.84 1.27
C LYS A 17 -7.48 -22.50 2.04
N LEU A 18 -7.81 -23.46 2.89
CA LEU A 18 -6.82 -24.35 3.48
C LEU A 18 -6.18 -25.20 2.36
N PRO A 19 -4.86 -25.41 2.39
CA PRO A 19 -4.18 -26.21 1.37
C PRO A 19 -4.54 -27.70 1.52
N ASP A 20 -4.78 -28.38 0.39
CA ASP A 20 -5.12 -29.81 0.35
C ASP A 20 -3.88 -30.66 0.01
N ASN A 21 -2.84 -30.06 -0.57
CA ASN A 21 -1.59 -30.73 -0.93
C ASN A 21 -0.35 -29.85 -0.66
N LEU A 22 0.86 -30.43 -0.81
CA LEU A 22 2.12 -29.72 -0.53
C LEU A 22 2.39 -28.52 -1.46
N LEU A 23 1.90 -28.57 -2.70
CA LEU A 23 2.04 -27.45 -3.62
C LEU A 23 1.15 -26.28 -3.18
N ASP A 24 -0.07 -26.56 -2.74
CA ASP A 24 -0.97 -25.55 -2.15
C ASP A 24 -0.34 -24.90 -0.92
N VAL A 25 0.38 -25.68 -0.07
CA VAL A 25 1.11 -25.14 1.09
C VAL A 25 2.17 -24.14 0.65
N SER A 26 2.93 -24.46 -0.39
CA SER A 26 3.97 -23.58 -0.94
C SER A 26 3.36 -22.28 -1.47
N GLU A 27 2.27 -22.36 -2.23
CA GLU A 27 1.54 -21.19 -2.73
C GLU A 27 0.98 -20.35 -1.58
N ARG A 28 0.36 -20.99 -0.58
CA ARG A 28 -0.21 -20.30 0.57
C ARG A 28 0.84 -19.60 1.42
N THR A 29 2.03 -20.18 1.51
CA THR A 29 3.18 -19.56 2.18
C THR A 29 3.60 -18.28 1.47
N LYS A 30 3.70 -18.31 0.13
CA LYS A 30 4.00 -17.10 -0.68
C LYS A 30 2.91 -16.04 -0.50
N ASP A 31 1.64 -16.42 -0.62
CA ASP A 31 0.49 -15.53 -0.42
C ASP A 31 0.58 -14.76 0.90
N ILE A 32 0.81 -15.48 2.01
CA ILE A 32 0.89 -14.89 3.35
C ILE A 32 2.15 -14.03 3.48
N GLN A 33 3.30 -14.53 3.00
CA GLN A 33 4.57 -13.83 3.14
C GLN A 33 4.58 -12.49 2.40
N TYR A 34 4.16 -12.47 1.13
CA TYR A 34 4.19 -11.27 0.32
C TYR A 34 3.14 -10.25 0.77
N SER A 35 1.90 -10.67 1.04
CA SER A 35 0.85 -9.78 1.56
C SER A 35 1.20 -9.18 2.92
N SER A 36 1.88 -9.96 3.79
CA SER A 36 2.37 -9.45 5.08
C SER A 36 3.44 -8.38 4.92
N ARG A 37 4.37 -8.54 3.96
CA ARG A 37 5.41 -7.52 3.69
C ARG A 37 4.79 -6.22 3.21
N THR A 38 3.86 -6.31 2.26
CA THR A 38 3.12 -5.15 1.75
C THR A 38 2.43 -4.40 2.89
N ARG A 39 1.68 -5.11 3.74
CA ARG A 39 0.99 -4.51 4.90
C ARG A 39 1.96 -3.88 5.91
N ALA A 40 3.10 -4.51 6.17
CA ALA A 40 4.10 -3.98 7.10
C ALA A 40 4.66 -2.63 6.63
N ILE A 41 4.92 -2.48 5.33
CA ILE A 41 5.38 -1.22 4.74
C ILE A 41 4.30 -0.14 4.85
N THR A 42 3.04 -0.46 4.50
CA THR A 42 1.93 0.49 4.65
C THR A 42 1.78 0.94 6.11
N ALA A 43 1.84 0.01 7.06
CA ALA A 43 1.72 0.30 8.48
C ALA A 43 2.87 1.21 8.97
N PHE A 44 4.10 0.94 8.55
CA PHE A 44 5.26 1.78 8.86
C PHE A 44 5.10 3.21 8.31
N MET A 45 4.68 3.35 7.05
CA MET A 45 4.44 4.67 6.46
C MET A 45 3.30 5.42 7.17
N SER A 46 2.21 4.72 7.52
CA SER A 46 1.11 5.30 8.30
C SER A 46 1.58 5.78 9.68
N GLN A 47 2.43 5.02 10.35
CA GLN A 47 2.98 5.41 11.65
C GLN A 47 3.89 6.65 11.54
N ASN A 48 4.73 6.72 10.51
CA ASN A 48 5.57 7.90 10.26
C ASN A 48 4.72 9.14 9.99
N GLN A 49 3.62 9.01 9.24
CA GLN A 49 2.71 10.14 9.01
C GLN A 49 2.03 10.60 10.31
N LYS A 50 1.63 9.67 11.19
CA LYS A 50 1.10 10.01 12.52
C LYS A 50 2.13 10.77 13.36
N HIS A 51 3.39 10.34 13.35
CA HIS A 51 4.46 11.04 14.05
C HIS A 51 4.70 12.44 13.46
N ALA A 52 4.70 12.60 12.13
CA ALA A 52 4.82 13.89 11.48
C ALA A 52 3.69 14.86 11.89
N GLN A 53 2.44 14.37 11.92
CA GLN A 53 1.29 15.14 12.40
C GLN A 53 1.42 15.53 13.88
N MET A 54 1.87 14.62 14.73
CA MET A 54 2.10 14.90 16.15
C MET A 54 3.19 15.96 16.35
N ILE A 55 4.30 15.86 15.63
CA ILE A 55 5.38 16.87 15.66
C ILE A 55 4.84 18.22 15.19
N LYS A 56 4.05 18.25 14.11
CA LYS A 56 3.42 19.48 13.61
C LYS A 56 2.57 20.16 14.69
N ALA A 57 1.69 19.39 15.35
CA ALA A 57 0.83 19.90 16.41
C ALA A 57 1.65 20.41 17.62
N LEU A 58 2.74 19.73 17.99
CA LEU A 58 3.62 20.20 19.05
C LEU A 58 4.34 21.51 18.69
N LEU A 59 4.76 21.67 17.42
CA LEU A 59 5.42 22.89 16.94
C LEU A 59 4.49 24.12 16.96
N GLU A 60 3.17 23.94 16.84
CA GLU A 60 2.18 25.03 16.95
C GLU A 60 2.14 25.68 18.34
N HIS A 61 2.61 24.98 19.38
CA HIS A 61 2.71 25.53 20.73
C HIS A 61 4.00 26.30 21.01
N ILE A 62 4.96 26.30 20.08
CA ILE A 62 6.25 26.96 20.25
C ILE A 62 6.21 28.34 19.55
N PRO A 63 6.63 29.43 20.23
CA PRO A 63 6.73 30.75 19.61
C PRO A 63 7.56 30.73 18.32
N GLU A 64 7.06 31.41 17.29
CA GLU A 64 7.65 31.38 15.94
C GLU A 64 9.11 31.84 15.91
N ASN A 65 9.46 32.85 16.71
CA ASN A 65 10.83 33.36 16.84
C ASN A 65 11.81 32.28 17.32
N VAL A 66 11.36 31.34 18.17
CA VAL A 66 12.17 30.22 18.66
C VAL A 66 12.21 29.11 17.61
N ARG A 67 11.06 28.81 16.98
CA ARG A 67 10.94 27.79 15.92
C ARG A 67 11.86 28.08 14.72
N LEU A 68 11.98 29.35 14.34
CA LEU A 68 12.80 29.77 13.19
C LEU A 68 14.29 29.90 13.51
N THR A 69 14.70 29.94 14.78
CA THR A 69 16.10 30.14 15.17
C THR A 69 16.76 28.88 15.71
N HIS A 70 16.00 27.96 16.29
CA HIS A 70 16.56 26.73 16.87
C HIS A 70 16.71 25.62 15.81
N PRO A 71 17.94 25.11 15.55
CA PRO A 71 18.19 24.14 14.48
C PRO A 71 17.34 22.86 14.57
N LEU A 72 17.16 22.32 15.78
CA LEU A 72 16.32 21.13 16.00
C LEU A 72 14.86 21.36 15.61
N LEU A 73 14.32 22.56 15.84
CA LEU A 73 12.93 22.88 15.53
C LEU A 73 12.72 23.07 14.03
N GLN A 74 13.72 23.60 13.33
CA GLN A 74 13.71 23.64 11.87
C GLN A 74 13.73 22.23 11.28
N GLU A 75 14.51 21.31 11.84
CA GLU A 75 14.55 19.92 11.36
C GLU A 75 13.26 19.16 11.67
N ALA A 76 12.69 19.37 12.87
CA ALA A 76 11.39 18.88 13.24
C ALA A 76 10.29 19.41 12.29
N GLN A 77 10.36 20.69 11.92
CA GLN A 77 9.43 21.31 10.96
C GLN A 77 9.53 20.65 9.58
N LYS A 78 10.74 20.41 9.06
CA LYS A 78 10.91 19.70 7.77
C LYS A 78 10.38 18.27 7.82
N THR A 79 10.61 17.57 8.93
CA THR A 79 10.11 16.20 9.13
C THR A 79 8.58 16.17 9.21
N ALA A 80 7.98 17.20 9.80
CA ALA A 80 6.54 17.33 9.97
C ALA A 80 5.80 17.90 8.74
N ASP A 81 6.52 18.57 7.83
CA ASP A 81 5.98 19.17 6.60
C ASP A 81 5.75 18.10 5.51
N GLY A 82 5.11 17.00 5.88
CA GLY A 82 4.67 15.95 4.96
C GLY A 82 3.35 16.33 4.28
N SER A 83 3.23 16.03 2.99
CA SER A 83 1.95 16.11 2.28
C SER A 83 0.94 15.10 2.84
N ALA A 84 -0.35 15.26 2.52
CA ALA A 84 -1.31 14.18 2.72
C ALA A 84 -0.97 13.00 1.78
N VAL A 85 -1.06 11.77 2.30
CA VAL A 85 -0.89 10.54 1.52
C VAL A 85 -2.16 9.71 1.67
N ASN A 86 -2.90 9.55 0.58
CA ASN A 86 -4.02 8.60 0.53
C ASN A 86 -3.53 7.31 -0.14
N VAL A 87 -3.75 6.17 0.52
CA VAL A 87 -3.32 4.85 0.03
C VAL A 87 -4.55 4.02 -0.28
N VAL A 88 -4.73 3.69 -1.57
CA VAL A 88 -5.83 2.86 -2.06
C VAL A 88 -5.31 1.46 -2.30
N HIS A 89 -5.86 0.49 -1.57
CA HIS A 89 -5.50 -0.92 -1.68
C HIS A 89 -6.31 -1.60 -2.79
N LEU A 90 -5.63 -1.98 -3.86
CA LEU A 90 -6.18 -2.78 -4.94
C LEU A 90 -5.76 -4.23 -4.74
N ILE A 91 -6.66 -5.03 -4.16
CA ILE A 91 -6.39 -6.45 -3.91
C ILE A 91 -6.83 -7.22 -5.16
N TYR A 92 -5.87 -7.75 -5.90
CA TYR A 92 -6.13 -8.61 -7.04
C TYR A 92 -6.73 -9.93 -6.54
N LYS A 93 -7.93 -10.26 -7.05
CA LYS A 93 -8.59 -11.53 -6.73
C LYS A 93 -8.23 -12.53 -7.82
N ASN A 94 -7.27 -13.40 -7.52
CA ASN A 94 -6.87 -14.50 -8.39
C ASN A 94 -8.10 -15.27 -8.88
N LYS A 95 -8.15 -15.55 -10.18
CA LYS A 95 -9.15 -16.44 -10.74
C LYS A 95 -8.81 -17.88 -10.34
N ALA A 96 -9.83 -18.73 -10.17
CA ALA A 96 -9.72 -20.08 -9.60
C ALA A 96 -8.76 -21.04 -10.33
N PHE A 97 -8.22 -20.64 -11.48
CA PHE A 97 -7.33 -21.38 -12.34
C PHE A 97 -5.87 -20.92 -12.28
N GLU A 98 -5.55 -19.87 -11.53
CA GLU A 98 -4.15 -19.51 -11.27
C GLU A 98 -3.61 -20.44 -10.17
N GLY A 99 -3.03 -21.57 -10.58
CA GLY A 99 -2.34 -22.50 -9.68
C GLY A 99 -0.97 -21.99 -9.22
N HIS A 100 -0.08 -22.91 -8.86
CA HIS A 100 1.26 -22.63 -8.30
C HIS A 100 2.27 -21.94 -9.23
N TYR A 101 1.83 -21.55 -10.43
CA TYR A 101 2.66 -20.96 -11.47
C TYR A 101 2.51 -19.44 -11.60
N LYS A 102 1.83 -18.78 -10.65
CA LYS A 102 1.68 -17.31 -10.62
C LYS A 102 2.99 -16.53 -10.77
N ASP A 103 4.10 -17.11 -10.34
CA ASP A 103 5.43 -16.49 -10.39
C ASP A 103 6.23 -16.78 -11.67
N TYR A 104 5.74 -17.65 -12.57
CA TYR A 104 6.43 -17.96 -13.83
C TYR A 104 5.52 -18.18 -15.06
N GLU A 105 4.20 -18.13 -14.92
CA GLU A 105 3.24 -18.20 -16.02
C GLU A 105 3.02 -16.81 -16.65
N PHE A 106 3.76 -16.56 -17.72
CA PHE A 106 3.73 -15.30 -18.47
C PHE A 106 3.36 -15.52 -19.94
N SER A 107 2.55 -16.53 -20.26
CA SER A 107 2.05 -16.68 -21.63
C SER A 107 1.21 -15.47 -22.04
N LYS A 108 1.19 -15.19 -23.35
CA LYS A 108 0.48 -14.04 -23.91
C LYS A 108 -1.02 -14.04 -23.57
N SER A 109 -1.65 -15.21 -23.56
CA SER A 109 -3.06 -15.37 -23.19
C SER A 109 -3.29 -14.97 -21.73
N THR A 110 -2.50 -15.51 -20.81
CA THR A 110 -2.62 -15.22 -19.38
C THR A 110 -2.36 -13.75 -19.08
N MET A 111 -1.33 -13.16 -19.70
CA MET A 111 -1.07 -11.72 -19.58
C MET A 111 -2.23 -10.86 -20.09
N GLY A 112 -2.84 -11.24 -21.23
CA GLY A 112 -4.01 -10.55 -21.77
C GLY A 112 -5.20 -10.59 -20.83
N GLU A 113 -5.45 -11.73 -20.20
CA GLU A 113 -6.51 -11.87 -19.19
C GLU A 113 -6.24 -11.03 -17.94
N HIS A 114 -5.01 -11.01 -17.42
CA HIS A 114 -4.64 -10.19 -16.27
C HIS A 114 -4.80 -8.70 -16.55
N TRP A 115 -4.37 -8.22 -17.72
CA TRP A 115 -4.55 -6.82 -18.11
C TRP A 115 -6.01 -6.44 -18.25
N ALA A 116 -6.82 -7.28 -18.89
CA ALA A 116 -8.25 -7.03 -19.02
C ALA A 116 -8.94 -6.98 -17.65
N SER A 117 -8.62 -7.92 -16.76
CA SER A 117 -9.16 -7.97 -15.40
C SER A 117 -8.76 -6.75 -14.57
N GLY A 118 -7.47 -6.39 -14.56
CA GLY A 118 -6.98 -5.23 -13.81
C GLY A 118 -7.55 -3.90 -14.33
N LEU A 119 -7.77 -3.79 -15.65
CA LEU A 119 -8.42 -2.64 -16.25
C LEU A 119 -9.90 -2.53 -15.86
N GLU A 120 -10.61 -3.65 -15.76
CA GLU A 120 -11.99 -3.67 -15.28
C GLU A 120 -12.07 -3.27 -13.80
N ASP A 121 -11.19 -3.83 -12.95
CA ASP A 121 -11.14 -3.56 -11.52
C ASP A 121 -10.87 -2.07 -11.22
N ILE A 122 -9.91 -1.45 -11.93
CA ILE A 122 -9.62 -0.03 -11.72
C ILE A 122 -10.75 0.87 -12.24
N ARG A 123 -11.37 0.54 -13.38
CA ARG A 123 -12.52 1.29 -13.90
C ARG A 123 -13.71 1.23 -12.95
N ARG A 124 -13.98 0.05 -12.39
CA ARG A 124 -15.00 -0.13 -11.36
C ARG A 124 -14.67 0.71 -10.13
N SER A 125 -13.43 0.70 -9.68
CA SER A 125 -12.98 1.49 -8.53
C SER A 125 -13.16 2.99 -8.76
N PHE A 126 -12.78 3.51 -9.93
CA PHE A 126 -13.02 4.92 -10.29
C PHE A 126 -14.49 5.30 -10.49
N GLY A 127 -15.37 4.32 -10.65
CA GLY A 127 -16.82 4.54 -10.58
C GLY A 127 -17.32 4.93 -9.18
N HIS A 128 -16.46 4.84 -8.16
CA HIS A 128 -16.73 5.18 -6.76
C HIS A 128 -15.78 6.30 -6.27
N PRO A 129 -16.03 7.57 -6.63
CA PRO A 129 -15.18 8.69 -6.21
C PRO A 129 -15.06 8.83 -4.69
N GLU A 130 -16.04 8.34 -3.93
CA GLU A 130 -16.05 8.37 -2.46
C GLU A 130 -14.99 7.48 -1.80
N TRP A 131 -14.32 6.61 -2.56
CA TRP A 131 -13.21 5.79 -2.06
C TRP A 131 -11.85 6.51 -2.11
N PHE A 132 -11.78 7.70 -2.71
CA PHE A 132 -10.57 8.50 -2.93
C PHE A 132 -10.61 9.82 -2.16
#